data_AF-A0A519BRX1-F1
#
_entry.id   AF-A0A519BRX1-F1
#
_cell.length_a   1.000
_cell.length_b   1.000
_cell.length_c   1.000
_cell.angle_alpha   90.00
_cell.angle_beta   90.00
_cell.angle_gamma   90.00
#
_symmetry.space_group_name_H-M   'P 1'
#
loop_
_entity.id
_entity.type
_entity.pdbx_description
1 polymer ?
#
loop_
_entity_poly.entity_id
_entity_poly.type
_entity_poly.pdbx_seq_one_letter_code
_entity_poly.pdbx_strand_id
1 'polypeptide(L)'
;MKKKQLTIILILIAVGILVIYSFQSSNIKESSENTISPYVGQETRGIKSLSQQDVEGLLIGTGTPFGGMAKLAELNGYPGPRHVLDLADELELTNSQENQIELVYNEMNSEAIILGGEIISTEQELDNSFDGDSITSDYLEDKIDESAKIYGELRNVHLQAHLKMIDILTYEQVQKYNKLRGYSSNEDPCENVPEGHDPIMWRMHNNCE
;
A
#
# COMPACT_ATOMS: atom_id res chain seq x y z
N MET A 1 -6.53 71.79 6.28
CA MET A 1 -7.01 70.44 5.86
C MET A 1 -5.94 69.58 5.17
N LYS A 2 -5.03 70.12 4.34
CA LYS A 2 -4.03 69.32 3.60
C LYS A 2 -2.98 68.56 4.47
N LYS A 3 -2.56 69.11 5.63
CA LYS A 3 -1.58 68.43 6.50
C LYS A 3 -2.10 67.15 7.17
N LYS A 4 -3.36 67.12 7.62
CA LYS A 4 -3.97 65.94 8.27
C LYS A 4 -4.19 64.76 7.31
N GLN A 5 -4.51 65.02 6.04
CA GLN A 5 -4.63 63.97 5.02
C GLN A 5 -3.28 63.36 4.63
N LEU A 6 -2.21 64.16 4.60
CA LEU A 6 -0.86 63.68 4.30
C LEU A 6 -0.31 62.77 5.41
N THR A 7 -0.62 63.07 6.67
CA THR A 7 -0.22 62.23 7.82
C THR A 7 -0.95 60.88 7.84
N ILE A 8 -2.23 60.84 7.46
CA ILE A 8 -3.02 59.60 7.41
C ILE A 8 -2.55 58.68 6.27
N ILE A 9 -2.18 59.24 5.11
CA ILE A 9 -1.62 58.46 3.99
C ILE A 9 -0.23 57.89 4.33
N LEU A 10 0.62 58.64 5.04
CA LEU A 10 1.93 58.15 5.50
C LEU A 10 1.82 57.04 6.54
N ILE A 11 0.80 57.06 7.42
CA ILE A 11 0.57 55.99 8.40
C ILE A 11 0.02 54.71 7.73
N LEU A 12 -0.83 54.84 6.70
CA LEU A 12 -1.33 53.68 5.94
C LEU A 12 -0.24 53.01 5.08
N ILE A 13 0.72 53.77 4.56
CA ILE A 13 1.89 53.21 3.84
C ILE A 13 2.87 52.55 4.83
N ALA A 14 3.06 53.12 6.02
CA ALA A 14 3.93 52.53 7.05
C ALA A 14 3.38 51.21 7.62
N VAL A 15 2.06 51.08 7.79
CA VAL A 15 1.42 49.81 8.22
C VAL A 15 1.39 48.78 7.08
N GLY A 16 1.22 49.22 5.83
CA GLY A 16 1.32 48.32 4.66
C GLY A 16 2.73 47.74 4.44
N ILE A 17 3.79 48.49 4.78
CA ILE A 17 5.18 48.02 4.65
C ILE A 17 5.60 47.15 5.85
N LEU A 18 5.00 47.33 7.03
CA LEU A 18 5.28 46.51 8.22
C LEU A 18 4.62 45.12 8.19
N VAL A 19 3.57 44.91 7.38
CA VAL A 19 2.91 43.59 7.22
C VAL A 19 3.59 42.72 6.15
N ILE A 20 4.41 43.32 5.26
CA ILE A 20 5.14 42.59 4.21
C ILE A 20 6.44 41.94 4.75
N TYR A 21 6.94 42.37 5.92
CA TYR A 21 8.17 41.83 6.51
C TYR A 21 7.98 40.59 7.40
N SER A 22 6.76 40.08 7.56
CA SER A 22 6.47 38.90 8.40
C SER A 22 6.29 37.60 7.62
N PHE A 23 6.39 37.60 6.29
CA PHE A 23 6.59 36.36 5.54
C PHE A 23 8.07 36.00 5.56
N GLN A 24 8.58 35.63 6.74
CA GLN A 24 9.68 34.67 6.78
C GLN A 24 9.10 33.38 6.23
N SER A 25 9.34 33.14 4.93
CA SER A 25 9.36 31.78 4.43
C SER A 25 10.26 31.01 5.39
N SER A 26 9.67 30.09 6.14
CA SER A 26 10.41 28.98 6.71
C SER A 26 11.17 28.37 5.53
N ASN A 27 12.47 28.67 5.46
CA ASN A 27 13.40 27.84 4.72
C ASN A 27 13.26 26.47 5.38
N ILE A 28 12.38 25.64 4.84
CA ILE A 28 12.43 24.21 5.03
C ILE A 28 13.82 23.88 4.51
N LYS A 29 14.73 23.68 5.46
CA LYS A 29 16.06 23.18 5.22
C LYS A 29 15.83 21.73 4.83
N GLU A 30 15.46 21.53 3.57
CA GLU A 30 15.34 20.23 2.95
C GLU A 30 16.67 19.53 3.22
N SER A 31 16.62 18.47 4.02
CA SER A 31 17.77 17.67 4.37
C SER A 31 18.31 17.06 3.08
N SER A 32 19.31 17.71 2.48
CA SER A 32 20.13 17.16 1.41
C SER A 32 21.08 16.09 1.98
N GLU A 33 20.54 15.06 2.62
CA GLU A 33 21.33 13.96 3.19
C GLU A 33 20.85 12.64 2.61
N ASN A 34 21.24 12.39 1.36
CA ASN A 34 22.09 11.26 0.94
C ASN A 34 22.07 11.18 -0.60
N THR A 35 23.20 11.45 -1.27
CA THR A 35 23.34 11.19 -2.72
C THR A 35 23.38 9.70 -3.04
N ILE A 36 23.56 8.87 -2.02
CA ILE A 36 23.52 7.41 -2.12
C ILE A 36 22.06 6.98 -2.23
N SER A 37 21.77 6.22 -3.29
CA SER A 37 20.45 5.68 -3.57
C SER A 37 19.90 4.81 -2.42
N PRO A 38 18.60 4.86 -2.10
CA PRO A 38 17.97 3.91 -1.19
C PRO A 38 17.94 2.47 -1.74
N TYR A 39 18.31 2.28 -3.01
CA TYR A 39 18.35 0.99 -3.69
C TYR A 39 19.72 0.30 -3.65
N VAL A 40 20.72 0.86 -2.96
CA VAL A 40 22.05 0.21 -2.85
C VAL A 40 21.92 -1.21 -2.27
N GLY A 41 22.55 -2.17 -2.93
CA GLY A 41 22.46 -3.60 -2.65
C GLY A 41 21.31 -4.31 -3.37
N GLN A 42 20.32 -3.57 -3.91
CA GLN A 42 19.22 -4.16 -4.68
C GLN A 42 19.64 -4.49 -6.12
N GLU A 43 20.72 -3.87 -6.61
CA GLU A 43 21.32 -4.21 -7.91
C GLU A 43 21.85 -5.65 -8.00
N THR A 44 21.92 -6.39 -6.89
CA THR A 44 22.32 -7.80 -6.88
C THR A 44 21.14 -8.78 -6.83
N ARG A 45 19.88 -8.31 -6.85
CA ARG A 45 18.69 -9.18 -6.88
C ARG A 45 18.64 -10.02 -8.17
N GLY A 46 17.92 -11.14 -8.13
CA GLY A 46 17.66 -11.96 -9.31
C GLY A 46 16.80 -11.25 -10.36
N ILE A 47 15.74 -10.57 -9.90
CA ILE A 47 14.90 -9.66 -10.69
C ILE A 47 14.94 -8.32 -9.96
N LYS A 48 15.46 -7.25 -10.59
CA LYS A 48 15.73 -6.00 -9.86
C LYS A 48 14.46 -5.32 -9.34
N SER A 49 13.34 -5.45 -10.06
CA SER A 49 12.04 -4.86 -9.70
C SER A 49 11.32 -5.57 -8.57
N LEU A 50 11.67 -6.84 -8.25
CA LEU A 50 10.96 -7.66 -7.27
C LEU A 50 11.83 -7.96 -6.05
N SER A 51 11.26 -7.84 -4.85
CA SER A 51 11.93 -8.36 -3.65
C SER A 51 11.86 -9.89 -3.61
N GLN A 52 12.73 -10.54 -2.83
CA GLN A 52 12.65 -11.98 -2.60
C GLN A 52 11.28 -12.40 -2.05
N GLN A 53 10.69 -11.57 -1.18
CA GLN A 53 9.36 -11.81 -0.60
C GLN A 53 8.25 -11.71 -1.64
N ASP A 54 8.37 -10.78 -2.61
CA ASP A 54 7.43 -10.70 -3.73
C ASP A 54 7.50 -11.97 -4.58
N VAL A 55 8.72 -12.39 -4.96
CA VAL A 55 8.91 -13.61 -5.77
C VAL A 55 8.35 -14.85 -5.06
N GLU A 56 8.69 -15.05 -3.80
CA GLU A 56 8.17 -16.17 -3.01
C GLU A 56 6.64 -16.10 -2.91
N GLY A 57 6.10 -14.92 -2.60
CA GLY A 57 4.67 -14.73 -2.45
C GLY A 57 3.88 -14.96 -3.75
N LEU A 58 4.44 -14.55 -4.90
CA LEU A 58 3.88 -14.78 -6.23
C LEU A 58 3.89 -16.27 -6.59
N LEU A 59 4.99 -16.99 -6.30
CA LEU A 59 5.12 -18.42 -6.58
C LEU A 59 4.10 -19.29 -5.82
N ILE A 60 3.67 -18.85 -4.64
CA ILE A 60 2.68 -19.59 -3.83
C ILE A 60 1.29 -18.95 -3.80
N GLY A 61 1.06 -17.87 -4.56
CA GLY A 61 -0.26 -17.23 -4.70
C GLY A 61 -0.73 -16.43 -3.48
N THR A 62 0.17 -15.98 -2.62
CA THR A 62 -0.19 -15.13 -1.47
C THR A 62 -0.58 -13.72 -1.92
N GLY A 63 -1.41 -13.04 -1.13
CA GLY A 63 -1.77 -11.65 -1.38
C GLY A 63 -0.76 -10.63 -0.85
N THR A 64 0.42 -11.03 -0.36
CA THR A 64 1.45 -10.14 0.21
C THR A 64 2.30 -9.36 -0.80
N PRO A 65 2.56 -9.85 -2.03
CA PRO A 65 3.38 -9.12 -2.99
C PRO A 65 2.89 -7.68 -3.22
N PHE A 66 3.82 -6.81 -3.60
CA PHE A 66 3.56 -5.38 -3.88
C PHE A 66 2.94 -4.64 -2.70
N GLY A 67 3.25 -5.08 -1.49
CA GLY A 67 2.76 -4.47 -0.25
C GLY A 67 1.31 -4.79 0.07
N GLY A 68 0.66 -5.74 -0.62
CA GLY A 68 -0.65 -6.29 -0.22
C GLY A 68 -1.77 -6.07 -1.24
N MET A 69 -2.04 -7.08 -2.07
CA MET A 69 -3.00 -7.02 -3.18
C MET A 69 -4.43 -6.67 -2.76
N ALA A 70 -4.89 -7.19 -1.62
CA ALA A 70 -6.24 -6.99 -1.11
C ALA A 70 -6.35 -6.07 0.11
N LYS A 71 -5.31 -5.27 0.42
CA LYS A 71 -5.37 -4.33 1.57
C LYS A 71 -6.58 -3.40 1.54
N LEU A 72 -7.03 -3.00 0.35
CA LEU A 72 -8.26 -2.20 0.21
C LEU A 72 -9.47 -2.90 0.83
N ALA A 73 -9.64 -4.20 0.58
CA ALA A 73 -10.76 -4.95 1.11
C ALA A 73 -10.55 -5.25 2.60
N GLU A 74 -9.39 -5.80 2.95
CA GLU A 74 -9.04 -6.19 4.33
C GLU A 74 -9.19 -5.03 5.32
N LEU A 75 -8.60 -3.87 5.00
CA LEU A 75 -8.61 -2.71 5.90
C LEU A 75 -9.95 -1.95 5.88
N ASN A 76 -10.86 -2.28 4.97
CA ASN A 76 -12.25 -1.80 4.98
C ASN A 76 -13.24 -2.86 5.52
N GLY A 77 -12.74 -3.89 6.22
CA GLY A 77 -13.55 -4.85 6.94
C GLY A 77 -14.13 -5.98 6.09
N TYR A 78 -13.59 -6.22 4.89
CA TYR A 78 -13.92 -7.38 4.07
C TYR A 78 -12.92 -8.49 4.39
N PRO A 79 -13.35 -9.60 5.04
CA PRO A 79 -12.41 -10.63 5.49
C PRO A 79 -11.67 -11.33 4.36
N GLY A 80 -10.43 -11.74 4.60
CA GLY A 80 -9.65 -12.56 3.67
C GLY A 80 -9.86 -14.05 3.92
N PRO A 81 -10.07 -14.88 2.88
CA PRO A 81 -10.50 -16.27 3.06
C PRO A 81 -9.50 -17.12 3.85
N ARG A 82 -8.19 -16.96 3.63
CA ARG A 82 -7.17 -17.66 4.43
C ARG A 82 -7.30 -17.35 5.92
N HIS A 83 -7.38 -16.07 6.26
CA HIS A 83 -7.47 -15.62 7.65
C HIS A 83 -8.80 -15.97 8.30
N VAL A 84 -9.88 -16.06 7.51
CA VAL A 84 -11.17 -16.57 8.01
C VAL A 84 -11.06 -18.05 8.36
N LEU A 85 -10.42 -18.85 7.52
CA LEU A 85 -10.15 -20.27 7.81
C LEU A 85 -9.22 -20.45 9.01
N ASP A 86 -8.22 -19.58 9.17
CA ASP A 86 -7.33 -19.58 10.35
C ASP A 86 -8.08 -19.30 11.66
N LEU A 87 -9.23 -18.64 11.58
CA LEU A 87 -10.08 -18.26 12.71
C LEU A 87 -11.40 -19.04 12.73
N ALA A 88 -11.45 -20.23 12.09
CA ALA A 88 -12.70 -20.96 11.90
C ALA A 88 -13.43 -21.27 13.22
N ASP A 89 -12.67 -21.76 14.21
CA ASP A 89 -13.19 -22.07 15.55
C ASP A 89 -13.66 -20.81 16.27
N GLU A 90 -12.88 -19.73 16.23
CA GLU A 90 -13.23 -18.46 16.86
C GLU A 90 -14.41 -17.79 16.16
N LEU A 91 -14.61 -17.99 14.87
CA LEU A 91 -15.76 -17.45 14.12
C LEU A 91 -16.99 -18.37 14.19
N GLU A 92 -16.87 -19.53 14.84
CA GLU A 92 -17.91 -20.54 14.94
C GLU A 92 -18.48 -20.88 13.55
N LEU A 93 -17.58 -21.07 12.57
CA LEU A 93 -17.98 -21.38 11.20
C LEU A 93 -18.76 -22.70 11.15
N THR A 94 -19.83 -22.72 10.36
CA THR A 94 -20.49 -23.99 10.05
C THR A 94 -19.66 -24.76 9.03
N ASN A 95 -19.75 -26.09 9.04
CA ASN A 95 -19.14 -26.92 7.99
C ASN A 95 -19.51 -26.45 6.58
N SER A 96 -20.71 -25.90 6.38
CA SER A 96 -21.13 -25.39 5.07
C SER A 96 -20.41 -24.09 4.68
N GLN A 97 -20.12 -23.22 5.65
CA GLN A 97 -19.33 -22.01 5.42
C GLN A 97 -17.87 -22.35 5.15
N GLU A 98 -17.27 -23.22 5.97
CA GLU A 98 -15.87 -23.67 5.78
C GLU A 98 -15.65 -24.23 4.37
N ASN A 99 -16.49 -25.17 3.93
CA ASN A 99 -16.40 -25.73 2.59
C ASN A 99 -16.51 -24.66 1.49
N GLN A 100 -17.41 -23.68 1.64
CA GLN A 100 -17.53 -22.59 0.66
C GLN A 100 -16.30 -21.68 0.65
N ILE A 101 -15.73 -21.37 1.82
CA ILE A 101 -14.55 -20.52 1.95
C ILE A 101 -13.31 -21.23 1.42
N GLU A 102 -13.16 -22.54 1.67
CA GLU A 102 -12.09 -23.36 1.10
C GLU A 102 -12.16 -23.39 -0.43
N LEU A 103 -13.36 -23.52 -1.02
CA LEU A 103 -13.53 -23.43 -2.47
C LEU A 103 -13.07 -22.07 -3.01
N VAL A 104 -13.52 -20.97 -2.39
CA VAL A 104 -13.10 -19.61 -2.78
C VAL A 104 -11.59 -19.42 -2.64
N TYR A 105 -11.00 -19.90 -1.54
CA TYR A 105 -9.56 -19.84 -1.31
C TYR A 105 -8.79 -20.62 -2.38
N ASN A 106 -9.18 -21.85 -2.66
CA ASN A 106 -8.49 -22.72 -3.61
C ASN A 106 -8.58 -22.17 -5.05
N GLU A 107 -9.75 -21.68 -5.46
CA GLU A 107 -9.93 -21.01 -6.75
C GLU A 107 -9.01 -19.80 -6.87
N MET A 108 -9.10 -18.86 -5.92
CA MET A 108 -8.26 -17.66 -5.88
C MET A 108 -6.77 -18.02 -5.89
N ASN A 109 -6.33 -18.98 -5.07
CA ASN A 109 -4.92 -19.32 -4.93
C ASN A 109 -4.37 -19.94 -6.20
N SER A 110 -5.15 -20.80 -6.87
CA SER A 110 -4.75 -21.42 -8.13
C SER A 110 -4.56 -20.39 -9.24
N GLU A 111 -5.46 -19.41 -9.34
CA GLU A 111 -5.36 -18.32 -10.32
C GLU A 111 -4.22 -17.36 -9.98
N ALA A 112 -4.04 -17.03 -8.69
CA ALA A 112 -2.95 -16.19 -8.22
C ALA A 112 -1.57 -16.78 -8.50
N ILE A 113 -1.39 -18.11 -8.39
CA ILE A 113 -0.12 -18.78 -8.74
C ILE A 113 0.19 -18.64 -10.24
N ILE A 114 -0.83 -18.81 -11.10
CA ILE A 114 -0.65 -18.70 -12.56
C ILE A 114 -0.20 -17.27 -12.90
N LEU A 115 -0.96 -16.27 -12.46
CA LEU A 115 -0.66 -14.85 -12.70
C LEU A 115 0.67 -14.43 -12.06
N GLY A 116 0.99 -14.97 -10.88
CA GLY A 116 2.27 -14.71 -10.22
C GLY A 116 3.47 -15.21 -11.01
N GLY A 117 3.36 -16.40 -11.62
CA GLY A 117 4.37 -16.92 -12.55
C GLY A 117 4.53 -16.05 -13.80
N GLU A 118 3.43 -15.54 -14.36
CA GLU A 118 3.44 -14.63 -15.51
C GLU A 118 4.14 -13.30 -15.17
N ILE A 119 3.83 -12.70 -14.02
CA ILE A 119 4.53 -11.48 -13.54
C ILE A 119 6.04 -11.74 -13.42
N ILE A 120 6.45 -12.83 -12.78
CA ILE A 120 7.88 -13.16 -12.62
C ILE A 120 8.55 -13.29 -13.99
N SER A 121 7.91 -13.94 -14.96
CA SER A 121 8.45 -14.10 -16.31
C SER A 121 8.59 -12.75 -17.02
N THR A 122 7.55 -11.92 -17.02
CA THR A 122 7.55 -10.61 -17.69
C THR A 122 8.58 -9.66 -17.08
N GLU A 123 8.68 -9.60 -15.76
CA GLU A 123 9.68 -8.78 -15.07
C GLU A 123 11.11 -9.28 -15.33
N GLN A 124 11.32 -10.60 -15.40
CA GLN A 124 12.62 -11.17 -15.74
C GLN A 124 13.03 -10.87 -17.20
N GLU A 125 12.09 -10.91 -18.14
CA GLU A 125 12.32 -10.54 -19.54
C GLU A 125 12.71 -9.06 -19.68
N LEU A 126 12.00 -8.17 -18.99
CA LEU A 126 12.33 -6.75 -18.92
C LEU A 126 13.72 -6.52 -18.33
N ASP A 127 14.02 -7.16 -17.19
CA ASP A 127 15.32 -7.04 -16.52
C ASP A 127 16.48 -7.46 -17.43
N ASN A 128 16.34 -8.61 -18.11
CA ASN A 128 17.34 -9.10 -19.06
C ASN A 128 17.51 -8.16 -20.27
N SER A 129 16.43 -7.50 -20.71
CA SER A 129 16.47 -6.57 -21.85
C SER A 129 17.19 -5.27 -21.51
N PHE A 130 17.07 -4.80 -20.26
CA PHE A 130 17.85 -3.66 -19.76
C PHE A 130 19.31 -4.05 -19.54
N ASP A 131 19.60 -5.21 -18.94
CA ASP A 131 20.98 -5.67 -18.71
C ASP A 131 21.74 -5.95 -20.02
N GLY A 132 21.05 -6.44 -21.04
CA GLY A 132 21.61 -6.78 -22.35
C GLY A 132 21.69 -5.65 -23.37
N ASP A 133 21.36 -4.40 -23.00
CA ASP A 133 21.27 -3.24 -23.91
C ASP A 133 20.37 -3.46 -25.15
N SER A 134 19.37 -4.35 -25.05
CA SER A 134 18.46 -4.70 -26.16
C SER A 134 17.09 -4.03 -26.08
N ILE A 135 16.82 -3.28 -25.01
CA ILE A 135 15.55 -2.60 -24.80
C ILE A 135 15.31 -1.51 -25.86
N THR A 136 14.10 -1.47 -26.41
CA THR A 136 13.62 -0.39 -27.30
C THR A 136 12.40 0.27 -26.68
N SER A 137 12.06 1.49 -27.11
CA SER A 137 10.89 2.21 -26.60
C SER A 137 9.60 1.42 -26.82
N ASP A 138 9.39 0.90 -28.04
CA ASP A 138 8.17 0.18 -28.40
C ASP A 138 8.05 -1.14 -27.61
N TYR A 139 9.15 -1.89 -27.47
CA TYR A 139 9.14 -3.14 -26.71
C TYR A 139 8.93 -2.89 -25.20
N LEU A 140 9.49 -1.80 -24.66
CA LEU A 140 9.24 -1.40 -23.28
C LEU A 140 7.76 -1.07 -23.08
N GLU A 141 7.13 -0.30 -23.97
CA GLU A 141 5.71 0.04 -23.87
C GLU A 141 4.83 -1.22 -23.88
N ASP A 142 5.04 -2.12 -24.85
CA ASP A 142 4.31 -3.38 -24.95
C ASP A 142 4.43 -4.24 -23.67
N LYS A 143 5.65 -4.35 -23.12
CA LYS A 143 5.91 -5.18 -21.94
C LYS A 143 5.38 -4.56 -20.64
N ILE A 144 5.39 -3.23 -20.54
CA ILE A 144 4.79 -2.55 -19.39
C ILE A 144 3.26 -2.68 -19.43
N ASP A 145 2.63 -2.60 -20.61
CA ASP A 145 1.19 -2.85 -20.75
C ASP A 145 0.82 -4.30 -20.38
N GLU A 146 1.64 -5.28 -20.79
CA GLU A 146 1.50 -6.68 -20.39
C GLU A 146 1.62 -6.83 -18.86
N SER A 147 2.68 -6.31 -18.24
CA SER A 147 2.90 -6.36 -16.79
C SER A 147 1.74 -5.70 -16.02
N ALA A 148 1.31 -4.52 -16.44
CA ALA A 148 0.21 -3.78 -15.82
C ALA A 148 -1.12 -4.55 -15.88
N LYS A 149 -1.39 -5.23 -16.99
CA LYS A 149 -2.57 -6.08 -17.14
C LYS A 149 -2.54 -7.25 -16.16
N ILE A 150 -1.45 -8.01 -16.11
CA ILE A 150 -1.33 -9.19 -15.24
C ILE A 150 -1.39 -8.76 -13.76
N TYR A 151 -0.73 -7.66 -13.39
CA TYR A 151 -0.83 -7.08 -12.05
C TYR A 151 -2.28 -6.74 -11.68
N GLY A 152 -3.02 -6.11 -12.61
CA GLY A 152 -4.43 -5.78 -12.42
C GLY A 152 -5.32 -7.01 -12.22
N GLU A 153 -5.07 -8.06 -13.00
CA GLU A 153 -5.77 -9.35 -12.89
C GLU A 153 -5.48 -10.01 -11.53
N LEU A 154 -4.21 -10.11 -11.12
CA LEU A 154 -3.81 -10.69 -9.83
C LEU A 154 -4.44 -9.92 -8.66
N ARG A 155 -4.43 -8.59 -8.73
CA ARG A 155 -5.07 -7.75 -7.72
C ARG A 155 -6.58 -7.98 -7.66
N ASN A 156 -7.24 -8.11 -8.82
CA ASN A 156 -8.67 -8.39 -8.89
C ASN A 156 -9.00 -9.76 -8.28
N VAL A 157 -8.22 -10.81 -8.55
CA VAL A 157 -8.41 -12.16 -7.98
C VAL A 157 -8.48 -12.11 -6.46
N HIS A 158 -7.53 -11.44 -5.80
CA HIS A 158 -7.53 -11.30 -4.35
C HIS A 158 -8.71 -10.45 -3.85
N LEU A 159 -9.01 -9.33 -4.49
CA LEU A 159 -10.14 -8.46 -4.06
C LEU A 159 -11.50 -9.16 -4.20
N GLN A 160 -11.70 -9.93 -5.26
CA GLN A 160 -12.92 -10.72 -5.46
C GLN A 160 -13.08 -11.80 -4.39
N ALA A 161 -11.99 -12.44 -3.98
CA ALA A 161 -12.03 -13.43 -2.91
C ALA A 161 -12.45 -12.81 -1.57
N HIS A 162 -11.96 -11.61 -1.25
CA HIS A 162 -12.43 -10.85 -0.09
C HIS A 162 -13.90 -10.43 -0.22
N LEU A 163 -14.34 -10.01 -1.40
CA LEU A 163 -15.73 -9.60 -1.64
C LEU A 163 -16.70 -10.77 -1.37
N LYS A 164 -16.38 -11.97 -1.86
CA LYS A 164 -17.16 -13.19 -1.64
C LYS A 164 -17.32 -13.56 -0.15
N MET A 165 -16.41 -13.14 0.74
CA MET A 165 -16.54 -13.44 2.17
C MET A 165 -17.77 -12.78 2.80
N ILE A 166 -18.21 -11.63 2.28
CA ILE A 166 -19.41 -10.94 2.78
C ILE A 166 -20.70 -11.70 2.42
N ASP A 167 -20.68 -12.48 1.34
CA ASP A 167 -21.83 -13.31 0.94
C ASP A 167 -21.94 -14.60 1.77
N ILE A 168 -20.81 -15.07 2.33
CA ILE A 168 -20.72 -16.35 3.06
C ILE A 168 -20.85 -16.16 4.59
N LEU A 169 -20.24 -15.10 5.13
CA LEU A 169 -20.21 -14.82 6.56
C LEU A 169 -21.43 -14.04 7.01
N THR A 170 -21.87 -14.25 8.25
CA THR A 170 -22.86 -13.36 8.86
C THR A 170 -22.24 -12.01 9.21
N TYR A 171 -23.09 -10.99 9.38
CA TYR A 171 -22.65 -9.68 9.85
C TYR A 171 -21.88 -9.78 11.19
N GLU A 172 -22.37 -10.59 12.12
CA GLU A 172 -21.73 -10.82 13.42
C GLU A 172 -20.35 -11.47 13.29
N GLN A 173 -20.19 -12.43 12.37
CA GLN A 173 -18.90 -13.06 12.08
C GLN A 173 -17.91 -12.06 11.48
N VAL A 174 -18.34 -11.18 10.58
CA VAL A 174 -17.49 -10.11 10.02
C VAL A 174 -17.03 -9.14 11.12
N GLN A 175 -17.93 -8.73 12.03
CA GLN A 175 -17.56 -7.89 13.16
C GLN A 175 -16.58 -8.60 14.11
N LYS A 176 -16.80 -9.89 14.39
CA LYS A 176 -15.91 -10.71 15.22
C LYS A 176 -14.53 -10.85 14.59
N TYR A 177 -14.45 -11.10 13.28
CA TYR A 177 -13.21 -11.14 12.50
C TYR A 177 -12.43 -9.83 12.63
N ASN A 178 -13.07 -8.68 12.38
CA ASN A 178 -12.39 -7.38 12.47
C ASN A 178 -11.82 -7.12 13.87
N LYS A 179 -12.54 -7.54 14.92
CA LYS A 179 -12.05 -7.46 16.28
C LYS A 179 -10.85 -8.39 16.52
N LEU A 180 -10.94 -9.65 16.09
CA LEU A 180 -9.84 -10.63 16.23
C LEU A 180 -8.58 -10.21 15.48
N ARG A 181 -8.74 -9.50 14.35
CA ARG A 181 -7.64 -8.98 13.54
C ARG A 181 -7.09 -7.63 14.01
N GLY A 182 -7.70 -7.03 15.04
CA GLY A 182 -7.24 -5.77 15.63
C GLY A 182 -7.69 -4.51 14.88
N TYR A 183 -8.65 -4.62 13.95
CA TYR A 183 -9.15 -3.49 13.15
C TYR A 183 -10.27 -2.70 13.83
N SER A 184 -10.69 -3.09 15.03
CA SER A 184 -11.78 -2.43 15.77
C SER A 184 -11.31 -1.41 16.82
N SER A 185 -10.02 -1.06 16.84
CA SER A 185 -9.53 0.01 17.72
C SER A 185 -9.98 1.38 17.20
N ASN A 186 -10.46 2.24 18.09
CA ASN A 186 -10.74 3.65 17.81
C ASN A 186 -9.59 4.57 18.28
N GLU A 187 -8.47 4.00 18.72
CA GLU A 187 -7.31 4.75 19.18
C GLU A 187 -6.53 5.29 17.99
N ASP A 188 -6.05 6.54 18.11
CA ASP A 188 -5.19 7.14 17.09
C ASP A 188 -3.82 6.42 17.10
N PRO A 189 -3.40 5.75 16.01
CA PRO A 189 -2.11 5.06 15.96
C PRO A 189 -0.91 6.02 16.08
N CYS A 190 -1.10 7.31 15.81
CA CYS A 190 -0.07 8.33 15.97
C CYS A 190 0.12 8.75 17.43
N GLU A 191 -0.92 8.66 18.26
CA GLU A 191 -0.83 8.94 19.70
C GLU A 191 -0.54 7.70 20.53
N ASN A 192 -0.87 6.51 20.02
CA ASN A 192 -0.84 5.25 20.76
C ASN A 192 0.13 4.25 20.11
N VAL A 193 1.41 4.35 20.46
CA VAL A 193 2.43 3.37 20.07
C VAL A 193 2.32 2.14 20.99
N PRO A 194 2.07 0.94 20.47
CA PRO A 194 1.96 -0.26 21.31
C PRO A 194 3.28 -0.62 21.99
N GLU A 195 3.20 -1.24 23.17
CA GLU A 195 4.38 -1.71 23.89
C GLU A 195 5.24 -2.62 22.99
N GLY A 196 6.56 -2.44 23.06
CA GLY A 196 7.54 -3.21 22.28
C GLY A 196 7.77 -2.70 20.85
N HIS A 197 7.09 -1.65 20.39
CA HIS A 197 7.32 -1.06 19.07
C HIS A 197 8.27 0.15 19.15
N ASP A 198 9.12 0.30 18.14
CA ASP A 198 9.91 1.52 17.97
C ASP A 198 8.97 2.69 17.60
N PRO A 199 8.93 3.78 18.39
CA PRO A 199 7.97 4.87 18.16
C PRO A 199 8.14 5.57 16.82
N ILE A 200 9.37 5.68 16.30
CA ILE A 200 9.65 6.37 15.04
C ILE A 200 9.14 5.49 13.89
N MET A 201 9.55 4.23 13.85
CA MET A 201 9.14 3.28 12.81
C MET A 201 7.62 3.07 12.81
N TRP A 202 6.99 2.96 13.99
CA TRP A 202 5.55 2.82 14.11
C TRP A 202 4.80 4.00 13.50
N ARG A 203 5.18 5.23 13.87
CA ARG A 203 4.57 6.45 13.35
C ARG A 203 4.77 6.57 11.84
N MET A 204 5.97 6.28 11.35
CA MET A 204 6.25 6.26 9.90
C MET A 204 5.37 5.26 9.17
N HIS A 205 5.21 4.05 9.69
CA HIS A 205 4.38 3.00 9.07
C HIS A 205 2.89 3.34 9.05
N ASN A 206 2.42 4.16 9.99
CA ASN A 206 1.01 4.58 10.09
C ASN A 206 0.75 5.95 9.43
N ASN A 207 1.69 6.46 8.63
CA ASN A 207 1.59 7.75 7.93
C ASN A 207 1.33 8.94 8.89
N CYS A 208 1.91 8.91 10.08
CA CYS A 208 1.83 9.99 11.05
C CYS A 208 2.77 11.14 10.67
N GLU A 209 2.34 12.38 10.94
CA GLU A 209 3.16 13.59 10.81
C GLU A 209 4.25 13.70 11.89
#